data_AF-A0A7J2JMT0-F1
#
_entry.id   AF-A0A7J2JMT0-F1
#
_cell.length_a   1.000
_cell.length_b   1.000
_cell.length_c   1.000
_cell.angle_alpha   90.00
_cell.angle_beta   90.00
_cell.angle_gamma   90.00
#
_symmetry.space_group_name_H-M   'P 1'
#
loop_
_entity.id
_entity.type
_entity.pdbx_description
1 polymer ?
#
loop_
_entity_poly.entity_id
_entity_poly.type
_entity_poly.pdbx_seq_one_letter_code
_entity_poly.pdbx_strand_id
1 'polypeptide(L)' 'MWAYWQSVPAHWRELPARYRLEGGRCKDCGHTTIPREAVCPVCGSTNVEVVKLSRRGKVVNYTVVW' A
#
# COMPACT_ATOMS: atom_id res chain seq x y z
N MET A 1 11.37 -6.28 -22.94
CA MET A 1 12.58 -6.39 -22.12
C MET A 1 12.36 -5.65 -20.80
N TRP A 2 11.58 -6.28 -19.91
CA TRP A 2 11.59 -6.20 -18.44
C TRP A 2 11.81 -4.80 -17.84
N ALA A 3 10.67 -4.13 -17.62
CA ALA A 3 10.51 -2.80 -17.08
C ALA A 3 11.14 -2.62 -15.68
N TYR A 4 12.43 -2.33 -15.64
CA TYR A 4 13.15 -1.90 -14.43
C TYR A 4 13.35 -0.37 -14.41
N TRP A 5 12.35 0.39 -14.85
CA TRP A 5 12.35 1.84 -14.66
C TRP A 5 10.97 2.30 -14.23
N GLN A 6 10.71 2.27 -12.92
CA GLN A 6 9.64 3.12 -12.40
C GLN A 6 9.97 4.56 -12.79
N SER A 7 9.04 5.25 -13.46
CA SER A 7 9.23 6.65 -13.80
C SER A 7 9.40 7.47 -12.51
N VAL A 8 10.23 8.52 -12.56
CA VAL A 8 10.48 9.40 -11.40
C VAL A 8 9.17 9.85 -10.72
N PRO A 9 8.09 10.22 -11.46
CA PRO A 9 6.81 10.56 -10.84
C PRO A 9 6.11 9.39 -10.13
N ALA A 10 6.20 8.17 -10.67
CA ALA A 10 5.62 6.99 -10.03
C ALA A 10 6.35 6.69 -8.71
N HIS A 11 7.68 6.73 -8.73
CA HIS A 11 8.49 6.55 -7.52
C HIS A 11 8.15 7.58 -6.44
N TRP A 12 8.04 8.86 -6.81
CA TRP A 12 7.68 9.94 -5.89
C TRP A 12 6.33 9.69 -5.18
N ARG A 13 5.31 9.24 -5.92
CA ARG A 13 3.97 8.98 -5.37
C ARG A 13 3.96 7.81 -4.38
N GLU A 14 4.87 6.84 -4.54
CA GLU A 14 4.95 5.66 -3.68
C GLU A 14 5.81 5.87 -2.42
N LEU A 15 6.55 6.97 -2.31
CA LEU A 15 7.43 7.26 -1.16
C LEU A 15 6.73 7.09 0.21
N PRO A 16 5.50 7.59 0.43
CA PRO A 16 4.83 7.45 1.73
C PRO A 16 4.55 5.99 2.10
N ALA A 17 4.09 5.18 1.15
CA ALA A 17 3.79 3.78 1.38
C ALA A 17 5.07 2.96 1.65
N ARG A 18 6.11 3.17 0.83
CA ARG A 18 7.36 2.39 0.91
C ARG A 18 8.20 2.70 2.15
N TYR A 19 8.38 3.97 2.48
CA TYR A 19 9.31 4.39 3.54
C TYR A 19 8.62 4.61 4.89
N ARG A 20 7.38 5.09 4.88
CA ARG A 20 6.65 5.47 6.10
C ARG A 20 5.60 4.44 6.53
N LEU A 21 5.35 3.43 5.69
CA LEU A 21 4.27 2.45 5.88
C LEU A 21 2.92 3.13 6.07
N GLU A 22 2.69 4.21 5.30
CA GLU A 22 1.41 4.89 5.25
C GLU A 22 0.47 4.15 4.28
N GLY A 23 -0.61 3.60 4.82
CA GLY A 23 -1.66 2.90 4.08
C GLY A 23 -2.99 3.65 4.10
N GLY A 24 -3.98 3.09 3.42
CA GLY A 24 -5.37 3.54 3.50
C GLY A 24 -6.18 2.65 4.43
N ARG A 25 -7.02 3.23 5.28
CA ARG A 25 -8.07 2.52 6.01
C ARG A 25 -9.43 3.08 5.61
N CYS A 26 -10.33 2.22 5.15
CA CYS A 26 -11.70 2.62 4.88
C CYS A 26 -12.45 2.81 6.19
N LYS A 27 -13.13 3.96 6.37
CA LYS A 27 -13.94 4.24 7.56
C LYS A 27 -15.23 3.44 7.61
N ASP A 28 -15.75 3.03 6.46
CA ASP A 28 -17.08 2.40 6.39
C ASP A 28 -17.02 0.89 6.58
N CYS A 29 -16.01 0.21 6.03
CA CYS A 29 -15.84 -1.25 6.18
C CYS A 29 -14.64 -1.67 7.04
N GLY A 30 -13.76 -0.74 7.42
CA GLY A 30 -12.56 -1.03 8.19
C GLY A 30 -11.42 -1.72 7.42
N HIS A 31 -11.60 -1.99 6.12
CA HIS A 31 -10.57 -2.61 5.30
C HIS A 31 -9.32 -1.71 5.21
N THR A 32 -8.15 -2.33 5.32
CA THR A 32 -6.86 -1.64 5.30
C THR A 32 -6.06 -2.11 4.09
N THR A 33 -5.52 -1.15 3.33
CA THR A 33 -4.85 -1.39 2.05
C THR A 33 -3.52 -0.64 1.99
N ILE A 34 -2.53 -1.25 1.34
CA ILE A 34 -1.27 -0.60 0.96
C ILE A 34 -0.94 -0.99 -0.49
N PRO A 35 -0.66 -0.05 -1.41
CA PRO A 35 -0.65 1.42 -1.24
C PRO A 35 -2.03 2.02 -0.94
N ARG A 36 -2.08 3.28 -0.51
CA ARG A 36 -3.37 3.97 -0.29
C ARG A 36 -4.08 4.19 -1.62
N GLU A 37 -5.25 3.59 -1.77
CA GLU A 37 -6.15 3.84 -2.88
C GLU A 37 -7.19 4.91 -2.52
N ALA A 38 -7.71 5.61 -3.53
CA ALA A 38 -8.76 6.62 -3.34
C ALA A 38 -10.15 5.98 -3.11
N VAL A 39 -10.33 4.74 -3.57
CA VAL A 39 -11.57 3.97 -3.48
C VAL A 39 -11.25 2.66 -2.80
N CYS A 40 -12.10 2.23 -1.86
CA CYS A 40 -11.93 0.95 -1.19
C CYS A 40 -12.25 -0.21 -2.16
N PRO A 41 -11.37 -1.21 -2.32
CA PRO A 41 -11.58 -2.32 -3.23
C PRO A 41 -12.68 -3.29 -2.76
N VAL A 42 -13.06 -3.25 -1.48
CA VAL A 42 -14.06 -4.15 -0.89
C VAL A 42 -15.47 -3.58 -0.99
N CYS A 43 -15.66 -2.30 -0.66
CA CYS A 43 -16.99 -1.68 -0.57
C CYS A 43 -17.25 -0.53 -1.54
N GLY A 44 -16.25 -0.10 -2.31
CA GLY A 44 -16.39 1.02 -3.25
C GLY A 44 -16.48 2.40 -2.63
N SER A 45 -16.34 2.53 -1.30
CA SER A 45 -16.36 3.82 -0.62
C SER A 45 -15.12 4.66 -0.94
N THR A 46 -15.30 5.97 -1.05
CA THR A 46 -14.22 6.97 -1.15
C THR A 46 -13.74 7.49 0.21
N ASN A 47 -14.36 7.04 1.31
CA ASN A 47 -14.06 7.46 2.67
C ASN A 47 -12.84 6.69 3.23
N VAL A 48 -11.67 6.94 2.65
CA VAL A 48 -10.40 6.29 3.00
C VAL A 48 -9.47 7.28 3.68
N GLU A 49 -9.17 7.04 4.96
CA GLU A 49 -8.19 7.81 5.72
C GLU A 49 -6.77 7.26 5.58
N VAL A 50 -5.79 8.15 5.73
CA VAL A 50 -4.38 7.76 5.78
C VAL A 50 -4.06 7.27 7.18
N VAL A 51 -3.54 6.06 7.30
CA VAL A 51 -3.11 5.48 8.58
C VAL A 51 -1.67 5.00 8.49
N LYS A 52 -0.94 5.15 9.60
CA LYS A 52 0.39 4.58 9.74
C LYS A 52 0.29 3.14 10.22
N LEU A 53 0.76 2.20 9.40
CA LEU A 53 0.69 0.78 9.72
C LEU A 53 1.78 0.38 10.72
N SER A 54 1.55 -0.74 11.42
CA SER A 54 2.54 -1.34 12.31
C SER A 54 3.79 -1.73 11.54
N ARG A 55 4.97 -1.47 12.11
CA ARG A 55 6.27 -1.92 11.55
C ARG A 55 6.59 -3.39 11.87
N ARG A 56 5.65 -4.10 12.50
CA ARG A 56 5.78 -5.51 12.87
C ARG A 56 4.70 -6.31 12.15
N GLY A 57 5.10 -7.47 11.63
CA GLY A 57 4.22 -8.42 10.96
C GLY A 57 4.75 -9.85 11.13
N LYS A 58 4.11 -10.80 10.46
CA LYS A 58 4.53 -12.20 10.42
C LYS A 58 4.82 -12.58 8.97
N VAL A 59 5.80 -13.45 8.75
CA VAL A 59 6.06 -14.01 7.42
C VAL A 59 4.94 -15.00 7.11
N VAL A 60 4.20 -14.72 6.03
CA VAL A 60 3.11 -15.60 5.56
C VAL A 60 3.65 -16.65 4.60
N ASN A 61 4.56 -16.25 3.70
CA ASN A 61 5.20 -17.11 2.73
C ASN A 61 6.54 -16.49 2.28
N TYR A 62 7.50 -17.29 1.82
CA TYR A 62 8.77 -16.83 1.27
C TYR A 62 9.35 -17.81 0.24
N THR A 63 10.27 -17.32 -0.58
CA THR A 63 11.05 -18.14 -1.52
C THR A 63 12.53 -17.74 -1.43
N VAL A 64 13.43 -18.61 -1.90
CA VAL A 64 14.88 -18.37 -1.94
C VAL A 64 15.30 -18.26 -3.40
N VAL A 65 15.92 -17.12 -3.76
CA VAL A 65 16.49 -16.87 -5.08
C VAL A 65 17.99 -17.15 -5.00
N TRP A 66 18.48 -18.03 -5.87
CA TRP A 66 19.89 -18.42 -5.98
C TRP A 66 20.59 -17.59 -7.04
#